data_AF-A0A3C2A0V6-F1
#
_entry.id   AF-A0A3C2A0V6-F1
#
_cell.length_a   1.000
_cell.length_b   1.000
_cell.length_c   1.000
_cell.angle_alpha   90.00
_cell.angle_beta   90.00
_cell.angle_gamma   90.00
#
_symmetry.space_group_name_H-M   'P 1'
#
loop_
_entity.id
_entity.type
_entity.pdbx_description
1 polymer ?
#
loop_
_entity_poly.entity_id
_entity_poly.type
_entity_poly.pdbx_seq_one_letter_code
_entity_poly.pdbx_strand_id
1 'polypeptide(L)'
;MGKTRQVIVLTLQVFTILFLSTTLGINRKIERYANGRVKSEGITLYGMKFLLHTEYYPSGLVETKKYWVADIPHGPHATWDSEGRLLNLEEYYFGDRVLEEDAE
;
A
#
# COMPACT_ATOMS: atom_id res chain seq x y z
N MET A 1 -10.18 -31.34 24.58
CA MET A 1 -11.01 -30.13 24.34
C MET A 1 -10.27 -28.93 23.74
N GLY A 2 -8.95 -28.77 23.88
CA GLY A 2 -8.23 -27.57 23.40
C GLY A 2 -8.10 -27.46 21.87
N LYS A 3 -7.79 -28.54 21.16
CA LYS A 3 -7.52 -28.53 19.71
C LYS A 3 -8.77 -28.20 18.88
N THR A 4 -9.92 -28.83 19.18
CA THR A 4 -11.17 -28.59 18.44
C THR A 4 -11.69 -27.16 18.61
N ARG A 5 -11.59 -26.59 19.82
CA ARG A 5 -11.97 -25.19 20.07
C ARG A 5 -11.05 -24.21 19.34
N GLN A 6 -9.74 -24.47 19.32
CA GLN A 6 -8.79 -23.65 18.56
C GLN A 6 -9.07 -23.71 17.06
N VAL A 7 -9.35 -24.91 16.51
CA VAL A 7 -9.69 -25.06 15.09
C VAL A 7 -10.95 -24.27 14.75
N ILE A 8 -12.00 -24.35 15.56
CA ILE A 8 -13.25 -23.61 15.34
C ILE A 8 -13.00 -22.09 15.38
N VAL A 9 -12.23 -21.59 16.36
CA VAL A 9 -11.90 -20.17 16.48
C VAL A 9 -11.11 -19.68 15.26
N LEU A 10 -10.12 -20.44 14.81
CA LEU A 10 -9.33 -20.10 13.63
C LEU A 10 -10.19 -20.10 12.36
N THR A 11 -11.09 -21.09 12.19
CA THR A 11 -12.00 -21.11 11.05
C THR A 11 -12.95 -19.91 11.03
N LEU A 12 -13.46 -19.49 12.19
CA LEU A 12 -14.30 -18.29 12.30
C LEU A 12 -13.50 -17.02 12.00
N GLN A 13 -12.27 -16.89 12.51
CA GLN A 13 -11.40 -15.75 12.19
C GLN A 13 -11.11 -15.64 10.70
N VAL A 14 -10.73 -16.73 10.04
CA VAL A 14 -10.48 -16.73 8.59
C VAL A 14 -11.75 -16.33 7.83
N PHE A 15 -12.92 -16.87 8.20
CA PHE A 15 -14.18 -16.50 7.57
C PHE A 15 -14.52 -15.01 7.77
N THR A 16 -14.31 -14.47 8.97
CA THR A 16 -14.53 -13.03 9.23
C THR A 16 -13.59 -12.14 8.43
N ILE A 17 -12.31 -12.52 8.27
CA ILE A 17 -11.34 -11.75 7.46
C ILE A 17 -11.76 -11.77 5.98
N LEU A 18 -12.16 -12.93 5.46
CA LEU A 18 -12.64 -13.06 4.08
C LEU A 18 -13.92 -12.25 3.86
N PHE A 19 -14.91 -12.38 4.75
CA PHE A 19 -16.15 -11.61 4.68
C PHE A 19 -15.87 -10.10 4.76
N LEU A 20 -15.07 -9.65 5.73
CA LEU A 20 -14.71 -8.25 5.90
C LEU A 20 -13.97 -7.70 4.69
N SER A 21 -13.03 -8.45 4.11
CA SER A 21 -12.33 -8.05 2.88
C SER A 21 -13.29 -7.86 1.71
N THR A 22 -14.27 -8.76 1.55
CA THR A 22 -15.27 -8.64 0.48
C THR A 22 -16.23 -7.47 0.70
N THR A 23 -16.70 -7.25 1.92
CA THR A 23 -17.62 -6.15 2.25
C THR A 23 -16.94 -4.78 2.16
N LEU A 24 -15.68 -4.69 2.59
CA LEU A 24 -14.91 -3.44 2.54
C LEU A 24 -14.37 -3.12 1.15
N GLY A 25 -14.45 -4.04 0.18
CA GLY A 25 -13.90 -3.81 -1.16
C GLY A 25 -12.38 -3.61 -1.15
N ILE A 26 -11.68 -4.22 -0.20
CA ILE A 26 -10.20 -4.17 -0.12
C ILE A 26 -9.65 -5.13 -1.16
N ASN A 27 -8.84 -4.61 -2.07
CA ASN A 27 -8.23 -5.40 -3.15
C ASN A 27 -6.74 -5.09 -3.26
N ARG A 28 -5.93 -6.10 -3.62
CA ARG A 28 -4.54 -5.87 -4.03
C ARG A 28 -4.51 -5.68 -5.54
N LYS A 29 -3.94 -4.57 -6.00
CA LYS A 29 -3.71 -4.29 -7.41
C LYS A 29 -2.23 -4.49 -7.73
N ILE A 30 -1.92 -5.20 -8.82
CA ILE A 30 -0.56 -5.41 -9.31
C ILE A 30 -0.58 -5.16 -10.82
N GLU A 31 0.28 -4.26 -11.29
CA GLU A 31 0.54 -4.07 -12.71
C GLU A 31 1.93 -4.58 -13.05
N ARG A 32 2.11 -5.10 -14.26
CA ARG A 32 3.37 -5.69 -14.72
C ARG A 32 3.86 -5.01 -15.98
N TYR A 33 5.18 -4.94 -16.13
CA TYR A 33 5.82 -4.60 -17.40
C TYR A 33 5.66 -5.75 -18.41
N ALA A 34 5.93 -5.46 -19.69
CA ALA A 34 5.91 -6.46 -20.76
C ALA A 34 6.88 -7.64 -20.51
N ASN A 35 7.96 -7.40 -19.76
CA ASN A 35 8.92 -8.44 -19.34
C ASN A 35 8.45 -9.28 -18.14
N GLY A 36 7.21 -9.08 -17.67
CA GLY A 36 6.59 -9.82 -16.55
C GLY A 36 6.95 -9.32 -15.15
N ARG A 37 7.93 -8.40 -15.03
CA ARG A 37 8.32 -7.81 -13.74
C ARG A 37 7.23 -6.89 -13.21
N VAL A 38 7.14 -6.76 -11.89
CA VAL A 38 6.17 -5.85 -11.25
C VAL A 38 6.52 -4.42 -11.63
N LYS A 39 5.52 -3.68 -12.10
CA LYS A 39 5.60 -2.25 -12.42
C LYS A 39 5.06 -1.42 -11.27
N SER A 40 3.91 -1.82 -10.73
CA SER A 40 3.31 -1.17 -9.58
C SER A 40 2.52 -2.18 -8.77
N GLU A 41 2.43 -1.95 -7.46
CA GLU A 41 1.55 -2.69 -6.59
C GLU A 41 1.02 -1.82 -5.45
N GLY A 42 -0.16 -2.16 -4.95
CA GLY A 42 -0.73 -1.49 -3.80
C GLY A 42 -2.09 -2.04 -3.41
N ILE A 43 -2.65 -1.46 -2.36
CA ILE A 43 -3.99 -1.80 -1.87
C ILE A 43 -4.99 -0.76 -2.40
N THR A 44 -6.17 -1.20 -2.80
CA THR A 44 -7.30 -0.32 -3.09
C THR A 44 -8.44 -0.62 -2.13
N LEU A 45 -9.18 0.42 -1.76
CA LEU A 45 -10.41 0.36 -0.96
C LEU A 45 -11.53 0.93 -1.82
N TYR A 46 -12.52 0.12 -2.16
CA TYR A 46 -13.59 0.49 -3.10
C TYR A 46 -13.07 1.05 -4.45
N GLY A 47 -11.94 0.53 -4.93
CA GLY A 47 -11.31 0.95 -6.19
C GLY A 47 -10.36 2.16 -6.08
N MET A 48 -10.39 2.89 -4.96
CA MET A 48 -9.50 4.03 -4.69
C MET A 48 -8.19 3.56 -4.05
N LYS A 49 -7.06 4.23 -4.31
CA LYS A 49 -5.78 3.92 -3.67
C LYS A 49 -5.88 4.06 -2.15
N PHE A 50 -5.32 3.10 -1.44
CA PHE A 50 -5.32 3.06 0.01
C PHE A 50 -4.01 2.47 0.54
N LEU A 51 -3.52 3.02 1.64
CA LEU A 51 -2.22 2.68 2.24
C LEU A 51 -1.07 2.84 1.23
N LEU A 52 -0.06 1.97 1.34
CA LEU A 52 1.13 2.02 0.51
C LEU A 52 0.85 1.56 -0.92
N HIS A 53 1.27 2.39 -1.88
CA HIS A 53 1.48 2.04 -3.28
C HIS A 53 2.97 2.17 -3.59
N THR A 54 3.52 1.14 -4.23
CA THR A 54 4.91 1.08 -4.66
C THR A 54 4.97 0.96 -6.17
N GLU A 55 5.79 1.79 -6.80
CA GLU A 55 6.15 1.70 -8.21
C GLU A 55 7.61 1.28 -8.32
N TYR A 56 7.93 0.52 -9.37
CA TYR A 56 9.25 -0.05 -9.58
C TYR A 56 9.72 0.29 -10.98
N TYR A 57 11.01 0.58 -11.14
CA TYR A 57 11.65 0.64 -12.44
C TYR A 57 11.61 -0.72 -13.17
N PRO A 58 11.83 -0.76 -14.50
CA PRO A 58 12.00 -2.02 -15.23
C PRO A 58 13.17 -2.87 -14.72
N SER A 59 14.14 -2.25 -14.04
CA SER A 59 15.25 -2.88 -13.32
C SER A 59 14.82 -3.58 -12.02
N GLY A 60 13.58 -3.40 -11.57
CA GLY A 60 12.98 -3.90 -10.34
C GLY A 60 13.37 -3.15 -9.08
N LEU A 61 14.19 -2.11 -9.20
CA LEU A 61 14.44 -1.17 -8.12
C LEU A 61 13.20 -0.32 -7.88
N VAL A 62 13.00 0.11 -6.63
CA VAL A 62 11.87 0.97 -6.25
C VAL A 62 12.04 2.33 -6.93
N GLU A 63 10.98 2.81 -7.56
CA GLU A 63 10.88 4.15 -8.15
C GLU A 63 10.15 5.09 -7.19
N THR A 64 8.97 4.68 -6.70
CA THR A 64 8.23 5.47 -5.71
C THR A 64 7.58 4.60 -4.64
N LYS A 65 7.40 5.17 -3.45
CA LYS A 65 6.56 4.65 -2.36
C LYS A 65 5.70 5.79 -1.86
N LYS A 66 4.40 5.65 -1.99
CA LYS A 66 3.42 6.71 -1.70
C LYS A 66 2.28 6.15 -0.89
N TYR A 67 1.90 6.86 0.17
CA TYR A 67 0.80 6.47 1.03
C TYR A 67 -0.46 7.28 0.72
N TRP A 68 -1.60 6.60 0.74
CA TRP A 68 -2.88 7.13 0.29
C TRP A 68 -4.00 6.80 1.26
N VAL A 69 -4.98 7.70 1.37
CA VAL A 69 -6.26 7.44 2.02
C VAL A 69 -7.35 7.85 1.03
N ALA A 70 -7.99 6.87 0.39
CA ALA A 70 -9.05 7.09 -0.61
C ALA A 70 -8.62 8.04 -1.74
N ASP A 71 -7.52 7.71 -2.43
CA ASP A 71 -6.88 8.54 -3.49
C ASP A 71 -6.33 9.89 -3.05
N ILE A 72 -6.37 10.21 -1.75
CA ILE A 72 -5.76 11.42 -1.19
C ILE A 72 -4.36 11.08 -0.65
N PRO A 73 -3.29 11.79 -1.05
CA PRO A 73 -1.96 11.64 -0.46
C PRO A 73 -1.99 11.82 1.06
N HIS A 74 -1.46 10.86 1.81
CA HIS A 74 -1.41 10.93 3.27
C HIS A 74 -0.28 10.04 3.80
N GLY A 75 0.62 10.59 4.59
CA GLY A 75 1.85 9.95 5.04
C GLY A 75 3.05 10.25 4.13
N PRO A 76 4.15 9.49 4.28
CA PRO A 76 5.40 9.76 3.59
C PRO A 76 5.37 9.38 2.11
N HIS A 77 5.87 10.24 1.24
CA HIS A 77 6.02 10.01 -0.20
C HIS A 77 7.50 10.10 -0.55
N ALA A 78 8.05 8.99 -1.00
CA ALA A 78 9.46 8.87 -1.33
C ALA A 78 9.64 8.50 -2.81
N THR A 79 10.64 9.13 -3.43
CA THR A 79 11.04 8.87 -4.82
C THR A 79 12.53 8.56 -4.86
N TRP A 80 12.91 7.51 -5.59
CA TRP A 80 14.30 7.11 -5.82
C TRP A 80 14.63 7.17 -7.30
N ASP A 81 15.91 7.27 -7.62
CA ASP A 81 16.40 7.13 -9.00
C ASP A 81 16.58 5.67 -9.41
N SER A 82 16.95 5.46 -10.68
CA SER A 82 17.18 4.13 -11.26
C SER A 82 18.37 3.37 -10.68
N GLU A 83 19.20 4.01 -9.85
CA GLU A 83 20.31 3.42 -9.11
C GLU A 83 19.93 3.13 -7.64
N GLY A 84 18.71 3.52 -7.23
CA GLY A 84 18.18 3.33 -5.88
C GLY A 84 18.55 4.43 -4.89
N ARG A 85 19.04 5.58 -5.34
CA ARG A 85 19.34 6.74 -4.48
C ARG A 85 18.07 7.53 -4.23
N LEU A 86 17.83 7.92 -2.98
CA LEU A 86 16.68 8.74 -2.60
C LEU A 86 16.81 10.13 -3.22
N LEU A 87 15.82 10.54 -4.01
CA LEU A 87 15.76 11.85 -4.65
C LEU A 87 14.92 12.83 -3.85
N ASN A 88 13.81 12.35 -3.27
CA ASN A 88 12.85 13.20 -2.58
C ASN A 88 12.14 12.41 -1.48
N LEU A 89 11.84 13.08 -0.37
CA LEU A 89 11.00 12.60 0.71
C LEU A 89 10.10 13.75 1.15
N GLU A 90 8.80 13.56 1.04
CA GLU A 90 7.77 14.54 1.39
C GLU A 90 6.78 13.90 2.35
N GLU A 91 6.29 14.67 3.32
CA GLU A 91 5.21 14.23 4.20
C GLU A 91 3.90 14.90 3.75
N TYR A 92 2.81 14.13 3.70
CA TYR A 92 1.49 14.65 3.32
C TYR A 92 0.46 14.39 4.41
N TYR A 93 -0.43 15.35 4.63
CA TYR A 93 -1.60 15.18 5.50
C TYR A 93 -2.88 15.52 4.73
N PHE A 94 -3.60 14.48 4.30
CA PHE A 94 -4.87 14.62 3.57
C PHE A 94 -4.76 15.52 2.32
N GLY A 95 -3.68 15.35 1.56
CA GLY A 95 -3.43 16.03 0.29
C GLY A 95 -2.51 17.24 0.42
N ASP A 96 -2.42 17.83 1.61
CA ASP A 96 -1.54 18.95 1.86
C ASP A 96 -0.12 18.46 2.16
N ARG A 97 0.87 19.05 1.50
CA ARG A 97 2.28 18.78 1.80
C ARG A 97 2.63 19.48 3.11
N VAL A 98 3.12 18.71 4.08
CA VAL A 98 3.67 19.23 5.33
C VAL A 98 5.08 19.74 5.03
N LEU A 99 5.32 21.03 5.26
CA LEU A 99 6.64 21.63 5.15
C LEU A 99 7.31 21.56 6.52
N GLU A 100 8.60 21.21 6.57
CA GLU A 100 9.35 21.11 7.83
C GLU A 100 9.45 22.45 8.60
N GLU A 101 9.09 23.59 8.00
CA GLU A 101 9.10 24.91 8.66
C GLU A 101 8.09 25.01 9.81
N ASP A 102 7.09 24.11 9.91
CA ASP A 102 6.09 24.11 10.98
C ASP A 102 6.52 23.33 12.24
N ALA A 103 7.77 22.88 12.30
CA ALA A 103 8.36 22.20 13.47
C ALA A 103 9.10 23.19 14.39
N GLU A 104 8.37 24.13 15.00
CA GLU A 104 8.84 24.95 16.14
C GLU A 104 8.34 24.43 17.49
#